data_AF-A0A3C1YHF4-F1
#
_entry.id   AF-A0A3C1YHF4-F1
#
_cell.length_a   1.000
_cell.length_b   1.000
_cell.length_c   1.000
_cell.angle_alpha   90.00
_cell.angle_beta   90.00
_cell.angle_gamma   90.00
#
_symmetry.space_group_name_H-M   'P 1'
#
loop_
_entity.id
_entity.type
_entity.pdbx_description
1 polymer ?
#
loop_
_entity_poly.entity_id
_entity_poly.type
_entity_poly.pdbx_seq_one_letter_code
_entity_poly.pdbx_strand_id
1 'polypeptide(L)'
;MKIQHLETEKAVGCIICHDITKIEKGAFKGALFRKGHRIRPQDVDVLLDLGKNHIYTLELDADDVHEDDAGTRIARALAGPGLELSGPSEGRLDLTARHAGLLKIDVNRLQRINSVTDVVVATLHNNSPVQPGEKVAG
;
A
#
# COMPACT_ATOMS: atom_id res chain seq x y z
N MET A 1 -14.50 3.90 8.92
CA MET A 1 -14.57 3.01 7.74
C MET A 1 -15.85 2.18 7.71
N LYS A 2 -16.52 2.12 6.54
CA LYS A 2 -17.72 1.30 6.31
C LYS A 2 -17.58 0.46 5.04
N ILE A 3 -18.03 -0.80 5.09
CA ILE A 3 -18.13 -1.65 3.89
C ILE A 3 -19.51 -1.46 3.28
N GLN A 4 -19.56 -1.22 1.97
CA GLN A 4 -20.78 -1.08 1.20
C GLN A 4 -20.84 -2.10 0.04
N HIS A 5 -22.05 -2.50 -0.34
CA HIS A 5 -22.29 -3.31 -1.54
C HIS A 5 -23.05 -2.46 -2.55
N LEU A 6 -22.37 -2.05 -3.61
CA LEU A 6 -22.86 -1.07 -4.59
C LEU A 6 -22.95 -1.70 -5.98
N GLU A 7 -23.83 -1.17 -6.82
CA GLU A 7 -23.75 -1.38 -8.27
C GLU A 7 -22.40 -0.86 -8.78
N THR A 8 -21.75 -1.62 -9.65
CA THR A 8 -20.38 -1.33 -10.11
C THR A 8 -20.23 0.05 -10.76
N GLU A 9 -21.26 0.51 -11.47
CA GLU A 9 -21.29 1.85 -12.08
C GLU A 9 -21.26 2.98 -11.04
N LYS A 10 -21.83 2.74 -9.85
CA LYS A 10 -21.87 3.69 -8.72
C LYS A 10 -20.63 3.60 -7.83
N ALA A 11 -19.74 2.66 -8.09
CA ALA A 11 -18.58 2.39 -7.24
C ALA A 11 -17.34 3.23 -7.62
N VAL A 12 -17.42 4.10 -8.64
CA VAL A 12 -16.30 4.95 -9.06
C VAL A 12 -15.84 5.85 -7.92
N GLY A 13 -14.52 5.85 -7.66
CA GLY A 13 -13.89 6.59 -6.57
C GLY A 13 -13.81 5.81 -5.25
N CYS A 14 -14.59 4.74 -5.09
CA CYS A 14 -14.52 3.86 -3.92
C CYS A 14 -13.31 2.90 -4.02
N ILE A 15 -12.95 2.29 -2.90
CA ILE A 15 -11.79 1.38 -2.80
C ILE A 15 -12.27 -0.07 -2.79
N ILE A 16 -11.59 -0.94 -3.52
CA ILE A 16 -11.87 -2.38 -3.56
C ILE A 16 -11.42 -3.05 -2.26
N CYS A 17 -12.31 -3.83 -1.63
CA CYS A 17 -12.05 -4.50 -0.35
C CYS A 17 -11.22 -5.79 -0.46
N HIS A 18 -11.16 -6.42 -1.64
CA HIS A 18 -10.51 -7.72 -1.85
C HIS A 18 -10.06 -7.91 -3.29
N ASP A 19 -9.06 -8.76 -3.52
CA ASP A 19 -8.58 -9.05 -4.87
C ASP A 19 -9.67 -9.62 -5.78
N ILE A 20 -9.76 -9.06 -6.99
CA ILE A 20 -10.64 -9.54 -8.05
C ILE A 20 -9.78 -10.26 -9.08
N THR A 21 -9.89 -11.58 -9.08
CA THR A 21 -9.11 -12.46 -9.97
C THR A 21 -9.82 -12.64 -11.30
N LYS A 22 -9.11 -12.38 -12.40
CA LYS A 22 -9.53 -12.78 -13.75
C LYS A 22 -8.94 -14.14 -14.07
N ILE A 23 -9.78 -15.06 -14.54
CA ILE A 23 -9.36 -16.37 -15.03
C ILE A 23 -9.83 -16.49 -16.47
N GLU A 24 -8.89 -16.45 -17.39
CA GLU A 24 -9.10 -16.62 -18.82
C GLU A 24 -8.32 -17.87 -19.27
N LYS A 25 -9.06 -18.91 -19.63
CA LYS A 25 -8.50 -20.24 -19.90
C LYS A 25 -7.50 -20.18 -21.06
N GLY A 26 -6.24 -20.48 -20.78
CA GLY A 26 -5.16 -20.48 -21.78
C GLY A 26 -4.52 -19.10 -22.04
N ALA A 27 -4.97 -18.03 -21.38
CA ALA A 27 -4.44 -16.69 -21.56
C ALA A 27 -3.92 -16.06 -20.25
N PHE A 28 -4.73 -16.02 -19.19
CA PHE A 28 -4.39 -15.29 -17.97
C PHE A 28 -5.02 -15.89 -16.71
N LYS A 29 -4.25 -15.92 -15.61
CA LYS A 29 -4.75 -16.26 -14.27
C LYS A 29 -4.05 -15.41 -13.22
N GLY A 30 -4.77 -14.47 -12.61
CA GLY A 30 -4.23 -13.61 -11.56
C GLY A 30 -5.19 -12.51 -11.09
N ALA A 31 -4.82 -11.81 -10.03
CA ALA A 31 -5.55 -10.63 -9.55
C ALA A 31 -5.46 -9.52 -10.60
N LEU A 32 -6.59 -9.21 -11.24
CA LEU A 32 -6.68 -8.10 -12.18
C LEU A 32 -6.79 -6.77 -11.44
N PHE A 33 -7.59 -6.77 -10.36
CA PHE A 33 -7.64 -5.68 -9.39
C PHE A 33 -7.20 -6.22 -8.03
N ARG A 34 -6.33 -5.48 -7.34
CA ARG A 34 -5.90 -5.81 -5.98
C ARG A 34 -6.74 -5.06 -4.95
N LYS A 35 -6.82 -5.59 -3.73
CA LYS A 35 -7.31 -4.85 -2.56
C LYS A 35 -6.59 -3.49 -2.46
N GLY A 36 -7.33 -2.44 -2.09
CA GLY A 36 -6.79 -1.08 -2.02
C GLY A 36 -6.84 -0.29 -3.33
N HIS A 37 -7.16 -0.95 -4.46
CA HIS A 37 -7.35 -0.25 -5.73
C HIS A 37 -8.56 0.70 -5.67
N ARG A 38 -8.34 1.97 -6.03
CA ARG A 38 -9.42 2.96 -6.19
C ARG A 38 -10.03 2.84 -7.59
N ILE A 39 -11.33 2.54 -7.64
CA ILE A 39 -12.08 2.31 -8.88
C ILE A 39 -12.10 3.60 -9.72
N ARG A 40 -11.63 3.50 -10.96
CA ARG A 40 -11.66 4.57 -11.97
C ARG A 40 -12.82 4.35 -12.94
N PRO A 41 -13.27 5.39 -13.67
CA PRO A 41 -14.33 5.22 -14.66
C PRO A 41 -14.05 4.10 -15.68
N GLN A 42 -12.80 3.91 -16.09
CA GLN A 42 -12.41 2.89 -17.06
C GLN A 42 -12.46 1.46 -16.49
N ASP A 43 -12.45 1.30 -15.17
CA ASP A 43 -12.47 -0.01 -14.53
C ASP A 43 -13.89 -0.59 -14.53
N VAL A 44 -14.93 0.24 -14.68
CA VAL A 44 -16.35 -0.17 -14.63
C VAL A 44 -16.66 -1.21 -15.70
N ASP A 45 -16.32 -0.92 -16.96
CA ASP A 45 -16.57 -1.85 -18.08
C ASP A 45 -15.86 -3.18 -17.86
N VAL A 46 -14.61 -3.13 -17.39
CA VAL A 46 -13.81 -4.34 -17.11
C VAL A 46 -14.42 -5.16 -15.97
N LEU A 47 -14.90 -4.51 -14.92
CA LEU A 47 -15.56 -5.18 -13.80
C LEU A 47 -16.89 -5.82 -14.22
N LEU A 48 -17.67 -5.13 -15.06
CA LEU A 48 -18.92 -5.66 -15.63
C LEU A 48 -18.66 -6.86 -16.55
N ASP A 49 -17.62 -6.80 -17.40
CA ASP A 49 -17.20 -7.91 -18.26
C ASP A 49 -16.76 -9.14 -17.46
N LEU A 50 -16.25 -8.95 -16.24
CA LEU A 50 -15.96 -10.03 -15.28
C LEU A 50 -17.22 -10.58 -14.58
N GLY A 51 -18.41 -10.09 -14.94
CA GLY A 51 -19.68 -10.46 -14.33
C GLY A 51 -19.90 -9.83 -12.95
N LYS A 52 -19.12 -8.82 -12.58
CA LYS A 52 -19.28 -8.09 -11.32
C LYS A 52 -20.24 -6.92 -11.54
N ASN A 53 -21.54 -7.21 -11.49
CA ASN A 53 -22.59 -6.18 -11.52
C ASN A 53 -22.67 -5.38 -10.20
N HIS A 54 -22.21 -6.00 -9.11
CA HIS A 54 -22.08 -5.35 -7.81
C HIS A 54 -20.70 -5.64 -7.23
N ILE A 55 -20.18 -4.69 -6.46
CA ILE A 55 -18.86 -4.75 -5.86
C ILE A 55 -18.91 -4.30 -4.40
N TYR A 56 -18.19 -5.03 -3.55
CA TYR A 56 -17.96 -4.60 -2.18
C TYR A 56 -16.87 -3.55 -2.17
N THR A 57 -17.22 -2.38 -1.65
CA THR A 57 -16.31 -1.24 -1.57
C THR A 57 -16.13 -0.78 -0.13
N LEU A 58 -15.01 -0.11 0.08
CA LEU A 58 -14.61 0.48 1.33
C LEU A 58 -14.79 1.99 1.20
N GLU A 59 -15.66 2.53 2.05
CA GLU A 59 -15.84 3.96 2.23
C GLU A 59 -15.06 4.40 3.47
N LEU A 60 -14.14 5.33 3.25
CA LEU A 60 -13.37 5.97 4.29
C LEU A 60 -14.21 7.10 4.89
N ASP A 61 -14.26 7.18 6.22
CA ASP A 61 -14.85 8.35 6.90
C ASP A 61 -13.99 9.59 6.64
N ALA A 62 -14.52 10.79 6.90
CA ALA A 62 -13.79 12.05 6.63
C ALA A 62 -12.43 12.14 7.34
N ASP A 63 -12.30 11.45 8.48
CA ASP A 63 -11.08 11.41 9.30
C ASP A 63 -10.21 10.18 9.00
N ASP A 64 -10.64 9.30 8.10
CA ASP A 64 -9.87 8.12 7.69
C ASP A 64 -8.85 8.48 6.60
N VAL A 65 -7.75 7.74 6.57
CA VAL A 65 -6.73 7.82 5.51
C VAL A 65 -6.56 6.43 4.91
N HIS A 66 -6.41 6.35 3.59
CA HIS A 66 -6.11 5.08 2.93
C HIS A 66 -4.76 4.51 3.40
N GLU A 67 -4.65 3.20 3.55
CA GLU A 67 -3.43 2.54 4.07
C GLU A 67 -2.18 2.89 3.24
N ASP A 68 -2.28 2.90 1.91
CA ASP A 68 -1.17 3.27 1.03
C ASP A 68 -0.77 4.75 1.18
N ASP A 69 -1.74 5.63 1.43
CA ASP A 69 -1.48 7.06 1.66
C ASP A 69 -0.82 7.26 3.02
N ALA A 70 -1.30 6.56 4.06
CA ALA A 70 -0.73 6.57 5.40
C ALA A 70 0.72 6.04 5.38
N GLY A 71 0.94 4.87 4.77
CA GLY A 71 2.26 4.27 4.60
C GLY A 71 3.21 5.20 3.84
N THR A 72 2.74 5.84 2.76
CA THR A 72 3.56 6.80 1.99
C THR A 72 3.99 7.99 2.84
N ARG A 73 3.10 8.54 3.67
CA ARG A 73 3.43 9.65 4.59
C ARG A 73 4.48 9.23 5.62
N ILE A 74 4.33 8.05 6.22
CA ILE A 74 5.26 7.52 7.23
C ILE A 74 6.63 7.25 6.58
N ALA A 75 6.66 6.55 5.45
CA ALA A 75 7.91 6.23 4.76
C ALA A 75 8.68 7.48 4.33
N ARG A 76 7.99 8.54 3.87
CA ARG A 76 8.62 9.83 3.56
C ARG A 76 9.20 10.52 4.81
N ALA A 77 8.55 10.39 5.96
CA ALA A 77 9.05 10.95 7.22
C ALA A 77 10.27 10.17 7.77
N LEU A 78 10.38 8.88 7.43
CA LEU A 78 11.51 8.02 7.77
C LEU A 78 12.70 8.18 6.80
N ALA A 79 12.43 8.45 5.52
CA ALA A 79 13.44 8.49 4.48
C ALA A 79 14.45 9.62 4.69
N GLY A 80 15.73 9.24 4.75
CA GLY A 80 16.86 10.16 4.79
C GLY A 80 17.65 10.16 3.47
N PRO A 81 18.73 10.96 3.40
CA PRO A 81 19.66 10.93 2.27
C PRO A 81 20.19 9.52 2.02
N GLY A 82 20.32 9.14 0.75
CA GLY A 82 20.85 7.83 0.36
C GLY A 82 19.85 6.67 0.48
N LEU A 83 18.57 6.92 0.76
CA LEU A 83 17.51 5.91 0.72
C LEU A 83 16.57 6.09 -0.48
N GLU A 84 16.07 4.99 -1.00
CA GLU A 84 15.04 4.92 -2.04
C GLU A 84 13.79 4.23 -1.48
N LEU A 85 12.60 4.70 -1.89
CA LEU A 85 11.33 4.12 -1.49
C LEU A 85 10.82 3.21 -2.60
N SER A 86 10.24 2.07 -2.23
CA SER A 86 9.46 1.22 -3.12
C SER A 86 8.12 0.82 -2.50
N GLY A 87 7.12 0.57 -3.35
CA GLY A 87 5.70 0.46 -2.97
C GLY A 87 4.90 1.71 -3.39
N PRO A 88 3.71 1.95 -2.82
CA PRO A 88 3.04 1.14 -1.81
C PRO A 88 2.48 -0.19 -2.36
N SER A 89 2.32 -1.17 -1.47
CA SER A 89 1.63 -2.43 -1.74
C SER A 89 0.92 -2.88 -0.47
N GLU A 90 -0.42 -2.75 -0.43
CA GLU A 90 -1.25 -3.14 0.73
C GLU A 90 -0.79 -2.47 2.03
N GLY A 91 -0.60 -1.15 2.01
CA GLY A 91 -0.15 -0.35 3.16
C GLY A 91 1.35 -0.43 3.47
N ARG A 92 2.08 -1.33 2.81
CA ARG A 92 3.53 -1.51 3.03
C ARG A 92 4.36 -0.68 2.04
N LEU A 93 5.41 -0.05 2.56
CA LEU A 93 6.50 0.53 1.76
C LEU A 93 7.84 0.08 2.32
N ASP A 94 8.80 -0.14 1.42
CA ASP A 94 10.16 -0.52 1.77
C ASP A 94 11.14 0.62 1.47
N LEU A 95 12.14 0.76 2.34
CA LEU A 95 13.27 1.67 2.18
C LEU A 95 14.55 0.88 1.88
N THR A 96 15.24 1.27 0.83
CA THR A 96 16.44 0.59 0.31
C THR A 96 17.62 1.54 0.28
N ALA A 97 18.81 1.07 0.64
CA ALA A 97 20.03 1.88 0.55
C ALA A 97 20.46 2.05 -0.92
N ARG A 98 20.74 3.29 -1.35
CA ARG A 98 21.24 3.58 -2.71
C ARG A 98 22.74 3.35 -2.86
N HIS A 99 23.47 3.45 -1.75
CA HIS A 99 24.93 3.40 -1.72
C HIS A 99 25.38 2.60 -0.49
N ALA A 100 26.63 2.10 -0.52
CA ALA A 100 27.24 1.53 0.67
C ALA A 100 27.43 2.62 1.73
N GLY A 101 27.19 2.29 3.00
CA GLY A 101 27.28 3.27 4.07
C GLY A 101 26.94 2.71 5.45
N LEU A 102 26.66 3.62 6.38
CA LEU A 102 26.25 3.30 7.75
C LEU A 102 24.81 3.76 7.96
N LEU A 103 23.91 2.82 8.28
CA LEU A 103 22.53 3.14 8.60
C LEU A 103 22.46 3.83 9.97
N LYS A 104 21.88 5.03 9.99
CA LYS A 104 21.63 5.79 11.20
C LYS A 104 20.14 5.92 11.43
N ILE A 105 19.69 5.52 12.61
CA ILE A 105 18.30 5.56 13.02
C ILE A 105 18.17 6.39 14.29
N ASP A 106 17.24 7.34 14.28
CA ASP A 106 16.74 7.99 15.48
C ASP A 106 15.77 7.02 16.19
N VAL A 107 16.30 6.26 17.14
CA VAL A 107 15.57 5.22 17.86
C VAL A 107 14.38 5.81 18.64
N ASN A 108 14.53 7.01 19.21
CA ASN A 108 13.45 7.65 19.96
C ASN A 108 12.30 8.03 19.04
N ARG A 109 12.59 8.56 17.85
CA ARG A 109 11.55 8.88 16.84
C ARG A 109 10.90 7.60 16.30
N LEU A 110 11.67 6.54 16.04
CA LEU A 110 11.15 5.24 15.60
C LEU A 110 10.18 4.66 16.64
N GLN A 111 10.56 4.68 17.93
CA GLN A 111 9.69 4.22 19.02
C GLN A 111 8.38 5.01 19.10
N ARG A 112 8.42 6.34 18.92
CA ARG A 112 7.21 7.17 18.90
C ARG A 112 6.27 6.82 17.74
N ILE A 113 6.82 6.51 16.56
CA ILE A 113 6.02 6.07 15.41
C ILE A 113 5.38 4.70 15.73
N ASN A 114 6.16 3.75 16.24
CA ASN A 114 5.67 2.42 16.62
C ASN A 114 4.76 2.41 17.86
N SER A 115 4.57 3.55 18.53
CA SER A 115 3.59 3.72 19.61
C SER A 115 2.22 4.15 19.09
N VAL A 116 2.10 4.48 17.80
CA VAL A 116 0.81 4.76 17.15
C VAL A 116 0.12 3.43 16.85
N THR A 117 -1.13 3.29 17.28
CA THR A 117 -1.95 2.11 17.02
C THR A 117 -2.01 1.80 15.52
N ASP A 118 -1.98 0.51 15.17
CA ASP A 118 -2.07 0.00 13.80
C ASP A 118 -0.91 0.41 12.86
N VAL A 119 0.15 1.03 13.39
CA VAL A 119 1.37 1.36 12.65
C VAL A 119 2.53 0.50 13.14
N VAL A 120 3.29 -0.05 12.18
CA VAL A 120 4.55 -0.72 12.46
C VAL A 120 5.61 -0.30 11.45
N VAL A 121 6.80 -0.03 11.95
CA VAL A 121 8.00 0.22 11.16
C VAL A 121 9.09 -0.70 11.68
N ALA A 122 9.55 -1.60 10.83
CA ALA A 122 10.71 -2.43 11.10
C ALA A 122 11.93 -1.85 10.41
N THR A 123 13.08 -1.89 11.08
CA THR A 123 14.37 -1.45 10.52
C THR A 123 15.46 -2.46 10.84
N LEU A 124 16.57 -2.40 10.10
CA LEU A 124 17.84 -2.98 10.59
C LEU A 124 18.28 -2.28 11.88
N HIS A 125 19.30 -2.81 12.55
CA HIS A 125 19.84 -2.19 13.75
C HIS A 125 20.47 -0.82 13.44
N ASN A 126 20.39 0.09 14.40
CA ASN A 126 21.09 1.37 14.31
C ASN A 126 22.60 1.12 14.25
N ASN A 127 23.30 1.88 13.41
CA ASN A 127 24.74 1.71 13.13
C ASN A 127 25.09 0.40 12.40
N SER A 128 24.15 -0.19 11.67
CA SER A 128 24.46 -1.30 10.76
C SER A 128 25.15 -0.78 9.49
N PRO A 129 26.24 -1.42 9.02
CA PRO A 129 26.74 -1.19 7.67
C PRO A 129 25.72 -1.71 6.65
N VAL A 130 25.56 -1.03 5.53
CA VAL A 130 24.61 -1.39 4.47
C VAL A 130 25.26 -1.32 3.10
N GLN A 131 24.74 -2.09 2.15
CA GLN A 131 25.16 -2.11 0.74
C GLN A 131 24.08 -1.51 -0.19
N PRO A 132 24.44 -1.07 -1.40
CA PRO A 132 23.45 -0.66 -2.40
C PRO A 132 22.43 -1.77 -2.68
N GLY A 133 21.14 -1.42 -2.70
CA GLY A 133 20.03 -2.35 -2.90
C GLY A 133 19.60 -3.12 -1.64
N GLU A 134 20.25 -2.91 -0.51
CA GLU A 134 19.87 -3.55 0.75
C GLU A 134 18.64 -2.88 1.36
N LYS A 135 17.62 -3.68 1.69
CA LYS A 135 16.43 -3.21 2.39
C LYS A 135 16.77 -2.91 3.85
N VAL A 136 16.60 -1.65 4.24
CA VAL A 136 16.97 -1.17 5.58
C VAL A 136 15.77 -0.94 6.49
N ALA A 137 14.59 -0.72 5.92
CA ALA A 137 13.35 -0.54 6.66
C ALA A 137 12.11 -0.88 5.82
N GLY A 138 10.96 -1.03 6.49
CA GLY A 138 9.62 -1.17 5.91
C GLY A 138 8.71 -2.00 6.79
#